data_AF-A0A960U3J6-F1
#
_entry.id   AF-A0A960U3J6-F1
#
_cell.length_a   1.000
_cell.length_b   1.000
_cell.length_c   1.000
_cell.angle_alpha   90.00
_cell.angle_beta   90.00
_cell.angle_gamma   90.00
#
_symmetry.space_group_name_H-M   'P 1'
#
loop_
_entity.id
_entity.type
_entity.pdbx_description
1 polymer ?
#
loop_
_entity_poly.entity_id
_entity_poly.type
_entity_poly.pdbx_seq_one_letter_code
_entity_poly.pdbx_strand_id
1 'polypeptide(L)'
;MKRSRYWMIISFLVFSFFSLEAKANKFYHTRYGKIHIEKIRRPLFTQIDGKCRTVEQDVTMYCHDKLCFLWENPEGKYEEKPLKKSRVLAMLNVLQVYIDSAMEITAYTPKKISWSTIKGKDGKTRHWMIETPRELCPGYGGAGYNGQAWVAIPKSFFYEFYNTIYKETPVVPFIYFYELSRNLYDIKFDNNLDWNLENDPSKYGFWTVGINGLFGVIFPEIIGVNMQFHGQDIPTFKESKLVHLREYMNNKKWNFQNTWLKYALPWEKEKGRTKSLDDLISGLFVYMYDNFGGKIFLKKFYKEMYKQKNTPSRNDYKLRARNFIRAVKKANQSKKDIDSFFKSEMKWNIVYE
;
A
#
# COMPACT_ATOMS: atom_id res chain seq x y z
N MET A 1 9.73 -48.74 -37.34
CA MET A 1 9.94 -47.33 -36.94
C MET A 1 8.61 -46.69 -36.53
N LYS A 2 8.30 -46.57 -35.21
CA LYS A 2 7.27 -45.66 -34.63
C LYS A 2 7.08 -45.94 -33.12
N ARG A 3 8.12 -45.79 -32.31
CA ARG A 3 8.04 -45.75 -30.83
C ARG A 3 9.19 -44.92 -30.28
N SER A 4 9.09 -43.60 -30.33
CA SER A 4 10.13 -42.71 -29.75
C SER A 4 9.65 -41.28 -29.42
N ARG A 5 8.40 -40.89 -29.68
CA ARG A 5 7.94 -39.51 -29.47
C ARG A 5 7.06 -39.24 -28.24
N TYR A 6 6.65 -40.26 -27.49
CA TYR A 6 5.73 -40.07 -26.34
C TYR A 6 6.42 -39.88 -24.98
N TRP A 7 7.69 -40.27 -24.83
CA TRP A 7 8.41 -40.10 -23.56
C TRP A 7 8.97 -38.67 -23.35
N MET A 8 9.19 -37.92 -24.43
CA MET A 8 9.80 -36.58 -24.34
C MET A 8 8.80 -35.48 -23.94
N ILE A 9 7.49 -35.69 -24.14
CA ILE A 9 6.45 -34.72 -23.79
C ILE A 9 6.03 -34.85 -22.32
N ILE A 10 6.03 -36.06 -21.76
CA ILE A 10 5.69 -36.29 -20.35
C ILE A 10 6.82 -35.82 -19.43
N SER A 11 8.09 -35.99 -19.81
CA SER A 11 9.22 -35.48 -19.03
C SER A 11 9.30 -33.94 -19.01
N PHE A 12 8.86 -33.26 -20.08
CA PHE A 12 8.80 -31.78 -20.11
C PHE A 12 7.66 -31.22 -19.25
N LEU A 13 6.50 -31.89 -19.20
CA LEU A 13 5.36 -31.47 -18.37
C LEU A 13 5.60 -31.72 -16.88
N VAL A 14 6.28 -32.81 -16.50
CA VAL A 14 6.62 -33.09 -15.10
C VAL A 14 7.75 -32.15 -14.61
N PHE A 15 8.74 -31.79 -15.43
CA PHE A 15 9.74 -30.78 -15.04
C PHE A 15 9.18 -29.35 -14.99
N SER A 16 8.12 -29.04 -15.75
CA SER A 16 7.47 -27.72 -15.71
C SER A 16 6.68 -27.52 -14.42
N PHE A 17 6.02 -28.57 -13.91
CA PHE A 17 5.26 -28.51 -12.66
C PHE A 17 6.15 -28.48 -11.40
N PHE A 18 7.22 -29.27 -11.36
CA PHE A 18 8.16 -29.23 -10.23
C PHE A 18 9.06 -27.98 -10.19
N SER A 19 9.19 -27.22 -11.29
CA SER A 19 10.00 -25.99 -11.31
C SER A 19 9.28 -24.72 -10.84
N LEU A 20 7.95 -24.75 -10.75
CA LEU A 20 7.12 -23.64 -10.26
C LEU A 20 6.87 -23.74 -8.75
N GLU A 21 6.59 -24.94 -8.22
CA GLU A 21 6.52 -25.20 -6.77
C GLU A 21 7.83 -24.85 -6.05
N ALA A 22 8.98 -25.06 -6.69
CA ALA A 22 10.29 -24.77 -6.12
C ALA A 22 10.69 -23.27 -6.19
N LYS A 23 10.05 -22.44 -7.02
CA LYS A 23 10.44 -21.03 -7.22
C LYS A 23 9.72 -20.06 -6.28
N ALA A 24 8.43 -20.29 -6.01
CA ALA A 24 7.69 -19.45 -5.05
C ALA A 24 8.10 -19.73 -3.60
N ASN A 25 8.35 -20.99 -3.24
CA ASN A 25 8.82 -21.37 -1.91
C ASN A 25 10.28 -20.99 -1.63
N LYS A 26 11.16 -20.88 -2.66
CA LYS A 26 12.55 -20.47 -2.41
C LYS A 26 12.67 -19.00 -2.05
N PHE A 27 11.96 -18.09 -2.71
CA PHE A 27 12.30 -16.66 -2.64
C PHE A 27 12.12 -16.05 -1.23
N TYR A 28 11.08 -16.45 -0.49
CA TYR A 28 10.83 -15.95 0.88
C TYR A 28 11.53 -16.75 1.97
N HIS A 29 12.01 -17.96 1.68
CA HIS A 29 12.66 -18.84 2.65
C HIS A 29 14.19 -18.84 2.56
N THR A 30 14.78 -18.31 1.48
CA THR A 30 16.25 -18.30 1.30
C THR A 30 17.00 -17.15 1.96
N ARG A 31 16.33 -16.07 2.43
CA ARG A 31 16.97 -15.13 3.37
C ARG A 31 16.90 -15.75 4.77
N TYR A 32 17.82 -16.69 5.04
CA TYR A 32 18.03 -17.27 6.38
C TYR A 32 18.63 -16.22 7.32
N GLY A 33 17.79 -15.31 7.80
CA GLY A 33 18.13 -14.44 8.92
C GLY A 33 17.75 -15.07 10.24
N LYS A 34 18.52 -14.79 11.29
CA LYS A 34 18.07 -15.03 12.66
C LYS A 34 16.99 -14.00 12.99
N ILE A 35 15.84 -14.48 13.47
CA ILE A 35 14.83 -13.61 14.08
C ILE A 35 15.29 -13.25 15.49
N HIS A 36 15.34 -11.96 15.80
CA HIS A 36 15.58 -11.49 17.15
C HIS A 36 14.23 -11.40 17.87
N ILE A 37 14.15 -11.96 19.07
CA ILE A 37 12.92 -11.95 19.87
C ILE A 37 13.27 -11.35 21.22
N GLU A 38 12.54 -10.30 21.57
CA GLU A 38 12.76 -9.56 22.80
C GLU A 38 11.42 -9.26 23.46
N LYS A 39 11.33 -9.41 24.79
CA LYS A 39 10.24 -8.83 25.57
C LYS A 39 10.61 -7.39 25.92
N ILE A 40 9.75 -6.46 25.53
CA ILE A 40 9.91 -5.03 25.85
C ILE A 40 8.61 -4.53 26.49
N ARG A 41 8.73 -3.49 27.30
CA ARG A 41 7.60 -2.74 27.82
C ARG A 41 7.52 -1.43 27.08
N ARG A 42 6.34 -1.10 26.54
CA ARG A 42 6.15 0.13 25.76
C ARG A 42 4.71 0.61 25.81
N PRO A 43 4.46 1.89 25.50
CA PRO A 43 3.11 2.38 25.31
C PRO A 43 2.55 1.80 24.00
N LEU A 44 1.38 1.15 24.09
CA LEU A 44 0.57 0.75 22.95
C LEU A 44 -0.75 1.52 22.95
N PHE A 45 -1.21 1.89 21.75
CA PHE A 45 -2.52 2.50 21.58
C PHE A 45 -3.58 1.40 21.47
N THR A 46 -4.41 1.26 22.51
CA THR A 46 -5.35 0.15 22.65
C THR A 46 -6.72 0.64 23.10
N GLN A 47 -7.78 -0.10 22.79
CA GLN A 47 -9.13 0.18 23.26
C GLN A 47 -9.37 -0.55 24.59
N ILE A 48 -9.73 0.20 25.63
CA ILE A 48 -10.08 -0.34 26.96
C ILE A 48 -11.44 0.24 27.34
N ASP A 49 -12.40 -0.64 27.60
CA ASP A 49 -13.78 -0.29 27.97
C ASP A 49 -14.42 0.71 26.97
N GLY A 50 -14.20 0.46 25.68
CA GLY A 50 -14.71 1.29 24.59
C GLY A 50 -13.96 2.61 24.37
N LYS A 51 -12.96 2.95 25.18
CA LYS A 51 -12.18 4.21 25.08
C LYS A 51 -10.75 3.95 24.59
N CYS A 52 -10.27 4.81 23.70
CA CYS A 52 -8.88 4.78 23.25
C CYS A 52 -7.95 5.26 24.36
N ARG A 53 -6.95 4.46 24.71
CA ARG A 53 -5.93 4.82 25.70
C ARG A 53 -4.56 4.35 25.23
N THR A 54 -3.54 5.13 25.57
CA THR A 54 -2.15 4.67 25.51
C THR A 54 -1.84 3.97 26.83
N VAL A 55 -1.47 2.70 26.78
CA VAL A 55 -1.16 1.90 27.97
C VAL A 55 0.19 1.24 27.82
N GLU A 56 1.02 1.34 28.87
CA GLU A 56 2.26 0.59 28.98
C GLU A 56 1.96 -0.90 29.10
N GLN A 57 2.41 -1.69 28.12
CA GLN A 57 2.17 -3.12 28.07
C GLN A 57 3.46 -3.88 27.77
N ASP A 58 3.55 -5.09 28.30
CA ASP A 58 4.60 -6.03 27.93
C ASP A 58 4.26 -6.67 26.58
N VAL A 59 5.13 -6.47 25.60
CA VAL A 59 4.97 -6.99 24.24
C VAL A 59 6.14 -7.89 23.87
N THR A 60 5.87 -8.87 23.02
CA THR A 60 6.92 -9.66 22.38
C THR A 60 7.23 -9.04 21.03
N MET A 61 8.44 -8.51 20.90
CA MET A 61 8.97 -7.95 19.68
C MET A 61 9.70 -9.05 18.88
N TYR A 62 9.32 -9.21 17.61
CA TYR A 62 9.94 -10.10 16.65
C TYR A 62 10.56 -9.28 15.53
N CYS A 63 11.88 -9.30 15.39
CA CYS A 63 12.57 -8.47 14.40
C CYS A 63 13.42 -9.29 13.44
N HIS A 64 13.40 -8.88 12.18
CA HIS A 64 14.27 -9.37 11.13
C HIS A 64 14.73 -8.19 10.27
N ASP A 65 16.05 -8.03 10.14
CA ASP A 65 16.69 -6.90 9.45
C ASP A 65 16.19 -5.53 9.96
N LYS A 66 15.46 -4.77 9.14
CA LYS A 66 14.99 -3.42 9.47
C LYS A 66 13.56 -3.39 10.01
N LEU A 67 12.85 -4.53 9.98
CA LEU A 67 11.44 -4.64 10.30
C LEU A 67 11.21 -5.39 11.61
N CYS A 68 10.33 -4.84 12.44
CA CYS A 68 9.86 -5.46 13.67
C CYS A 68 8.35 -5.60 13.67
N PHE A 69 7.91 -6.69 14.26
CA PHE A 69 6.53 -6.99 14.56
C PHE A 69 6.36 -7.03 16.08
N LEU A 70 5.39 -6.28 16.60
CA LEU A 70 5.08 -6.22 18.03
C LEU A 70 3.80 -7.00 18.31
N TRP A 71 3.94 -8.06 19.09
CA TRP A 71 2.85 -8.92 19.52
C TRP A 71 2.49 -8.59 20.97
N GLU A 72 1.29 -8.06 21.18
CA GLU A 72 0.72 -7.92 22.51
C GLU A 72 0.52 -9.31 23.12
N ASN A 73 1.19 -9.59 24.25
CA ASN A 73 0.84 -10.74 25.08
C ASN A 73 -0.38 -10.33 25.90
N PRO A 74 -1.57 -10.91 25.68
CA PRO A 74 -2.71 -10.58 26.51
C PRO A 74 -2.43 -11.12 27.92
N GLU A 75 -2.21 -10.23 28.89
CA GLU A 75 -2.24 -10.64 30.28
C GLU A 75 -3.65 -11.21 30.60
N GLY A 76 -3.69 -12.46 31.05
CA GLY A 76 -4.66 -12.89 32.04
C GLY A 76 -5.83 -13.80 31.66
N LYS A 77 -6.18 -14.05 30.38
CA LYS A 77 -7.31 -14.98 30.07
C LYS A 77 -7.22 -15.84 28.80
N TYR A 78 -6.24 -15.62 27.93
CA TYR A 78 -6.06 -16.43 26.73
C TYR A 78 -4.58 -16.78 26.62
N GLU A 79 -4.22 -18.04 26.90
CA GLU A 79 -2.89 -18.56 26.59
C GLU A 79 -2.75 -18.65 25.06
N GLU A 80 -2.47 -17.53 24.40
CA GLU A 80 -1.98 -17.57 23.03
C GLU A 80 -0.58 -18.19 23.06
N LYS A 81 -0.47 -19.44 22.58
CA LYS A 81 0.81 -20.12 22.39
C LYS A 81 1.78 -19.17 21.67
N PRO A 82 3.07 -19.13 22.05
CA PRO A 82 4.04 -18.29 21.37
C PRO A 82 4.04 -18.57 19.86
N LEU A 83 4.08 -17.50 19.07
CA LEU A 83 4.05 -17.60 17.60
C LEU A 83 5.22 -18.45 17.11
N LYS A 84 4.97 -19.36 16.17
CA LYS A 84 6.04 -20.14 15.51
C LYS A 84 7.02 -19.19 14.84
N LYS A 85 8.27 -19.17 15.31
CA LYS A 85 9.35 -18.28 14.84
C LYS A 85 9.51 -18.29 13.31
N SER A 86 9.42 -19.48 12.71
CA SER A 86 9.58 -19.65 11.26
C SER A 86 8.48 -18.97 10.44
N ARG A 87 7.24 -18.92 10.96
CA ARG A 87 6.12 -18.23 10.30
C ARG A 87 6.28 -16.73 10.36
N VAL A 88 6.62 -16.22 11.55
CA VAL A 88 6.86 -14.78 11.75
C VAL A 88 8.02 -14.31 10.86
N LEU A 89 9.11 -15.09 10.78
CA LEU A 89 10.22 -14.78 9.88
C LEU A 89 9.78 -14.72 8.41
N ALA A 90 8.96 -15.67 7.95
CA ALA A 90 8.44 -15.67 6.58
C ALA A 90 7.58 -14.43 6.29
N MET A 91 6.69 -14.04 7.22
CA MET A 91 5.90 -12.81 7.10
C MET A 91 6.79 -11.57 7.01
N LEU A 92 7.79 -11.45 7.89
CA LEU A 92 8.74 -10.34 7.89
C LEU A 92 9.52 -10.28 6.57
N ASN A 93 9.90 -11.43 5.98
CA ASN A 93 10.57 -11.48 4.68
C ASN A 93 9.69 -10.94 3.55
N VAL A 94 8.42 -11.35 3.47
CA VAL A 94 7.47 -10.85 2.47
C VAL A 94 7.32 -9.33 2.58
N LEU A 95 7.13 -8.83 3.81
CA LEU A 95 6.96 -7.39 4.06
C LEU A 95 8.24 -6.59 3.81
N GLN A 96 9.42 -7.16 4.07
CA GLN A 96 10.69 -6.51 3.73
C GLN A 96 10.88 -6.41 2.22
N VAL A 97 10.54 -7.46 1.45
CA VAL A 97 10.56 -7.42 -0.02
C VAL A 97 9.61 -6.36 -0.56
N TYR A 98 8.44 -6.22 0.03
CA TYR A 98 7.52 -5.13 -0.26
C TYR A 98 8.15 -3.75 0.00
N ILE A 99 8.65 -3.51 1.22
CA ILE A 99 9.27 -2.22 1.60
C ILE A 99 10.43 -1.88 0.67
N ASP A 100 11.33 -2.84 0.40
CA ASP A 100 12.49 -2.65 -0.48
C ASP A 100 12.03 -2.28 -1.91
N SER A 101 11.05 -3.01 -2.46
CA SER A 101 10.48 -2.74 -3.78
C SER A 101 9.81 -1.38 -3.85
N ALA A 102 9.14 -0.99 -2.77
CA ALA A 102 8.37 0.23 -2.72
C ALA A 102 9.27 1.46 -2.55
N MET A 103 10.30 1.38 -1.71
CA MET A 103 11.36 2.39 -1.63
C MET A 103 12.09 2.57 -2.97
N GLU A 104 12.31 1.48 -3.72
CA GLU A 104 12.93 1.54 -5.05
C GLU A 104 12.07 2.34 -6.05
N ILE A 105 10.74 2.19 -5.98
CA ILE A 105 9.79 2.89 -6.85
C ILE A 105 9.61 4.34 -6.42
N THR A 106 9.41 4.60 -5.13
CA THR A 106 9.18 5.97 -4.65
C THR A 106 10.45 6.82 -4.65
N ALA A 107 11.62 6.19 -4.85
CA ALA A 107 12.93 6.80 -4.67
C ALA A 107 13.07 7.46 -3.27
N TYR A 108 12.29 6.96 -2.31
CA TYR A 108 12.27 7.47 -0.96
C TYR A 108 13.43 6.88 -0.18
N THR A 109 14.29 7.76 0.32
CA THR A 109 15.29 7.41 1.33
C THR A 109 14.78 7.90 2.67
N PRO A 110 14.48 7.01 3.63
CA PRO A 110 14.10 7.42 4.97
C PRO A 110 15.17 8.34 5.55
N LYS A 111 14.86 9.62 5.74
CA LYS A 111 15.64 10.47 6.65
C LYS A 111 15.39 9.93 8.05
N LYS A 112 16.44 9.82 8.89
CA LYS A 112 16.41 9.33 10.28
C LYS A 112 15.00 9.39 10.86
N ILE A 113 14.30 8.26 10.88
CA ILE A 113 12.93 8.19 11.39
C ILE A 113 13.06 8.34 12.91
N SER A 114 12.77 9.51 13.46
CA SER A 114 13.18 9.86 14.83
C SER A 114 12.30 9.27 15.94
N TRP A 115 11.14 8.69 15.60
CA TRP A 115 10.13 8.30 16.60
C TRP A 115 9.79 6.81 16.66
N SER A 116 10.13 6.00 15.65
CA SER A 116 9.87 4.55 15.62
C SER A 116 11.12 3.70 15.74
N THR A 117 12.27 4.32 16.04
CA THR A 117 13.51 3.59 16.21
C THR A 117 13.56 2.90 17.57
N ILE A 118 13.43 1.58 17.57
CA ILE A 118 13.76 0.77 18.75
C ILE A 118 15.23 0.40 18.66
N LYS A 119 15.99 0.78 19.69
CA LYS A 119 17.31 0.21 19.94
C LYS A 119 17.10 -1.09 20.71
N GLY A 120 17.31 -2.23 20.05
CA GLY A 120 17.21 -3.51 20.76
C GLY A 120 18.36 -3.67 21.75
N LYS A 121 18.28 -4.70 22.59
CA LYS A 121 19.37 -5.06 23.53
C LYS A 121 20.72 -5.31 22.84
N ASP A 122 20.70 -5.62 21.55
CA ASP A 122 21.89 -5.79 20.71
C ASP A 122 22.51 -4.47 20.21
N GLY A 123 21.98 -3.32 20.65
CA GLY A 123 22.45 -1.99 20.27
C GLY A 123 22.07 -1.54 18.86
N LYS A 124 21.39 -2.40 18.07
CA LYS A 124 20.97 -2.08 16.70
C LYS A 124 19.67 -1.28 16.68
N THR A 125 19.67 -0.24 15.86
CA THR A 125 18.49 0.57 15.55
C THR A 125 17.64 -0.12 14.50
N ARG A 126 16.35 -0.29 14.77
CA ARG A 126 15.39 -0.89 13.84
C ARG A 126 14.38 0.17 13.42
N HIS A 127 13.94 0.16 12.16
CA HIS A 127 13.38 1.35 11.51
C HIS A 127 11.92 1.22 11.10
N TRP A 128 11.40 -0.01 10.95
CA TRP A 128 10.02 -0.25 10.56
C TRP A 128 9.33 -1.09 11.62
N MET A 129 8.12 -0.68 12.00
CA MET A 129 7.41 -1.29 13.11
C MET A 129 5.95 -1.52 12.77
N ILE A 130 5.53 -2.78 12.93
CA ILE A 130 4.14 -3.21 12.79
C ILE A 130 3.64 -3.62 14.17
N GLU A 131 2.65 -2.91 14.68
CA GLU A 131 1.92 -3.28 15.88
C GLU A 131 0.67 -4.05 15.53
N THR A 132 0.36 -5.09 16.30
CA THR A 132 -0.94 -5.75 16.25
C THR A 132 -1.66 -5.62 17.58
N PRO A 133 -2.31 -4.47 17.82
CA PRO A 133 -3.07 -4.27 19.03
C PRO A 133 -4.28 -5.21 19.04
N ARG A 134 -4.72 -5.58 20.25
CA ARG A 134 -5.93 -6.38 20.46
C ARG A 134 -7.16 -5.77 19.78
N GLU A 135 -7.35 -4.46 19.89
CA GLU A 135 -8.41 -3.68 19.23
C GLU A 135 -7.86 -2.34 18.76
N LEU A 136 -8.07 -1.98 17.49
CA LEU A 136 -7.70 -0.67 16.96
C LEU A 136 -8.75 0.37 17.29
N CYS A 137 -8.27 1.54 17.75
CA CYS A 137 -9.14 2.59 18.25
C CYS A 137 -9.14 3.83 17.34
N PRO A 138 -10.29 4.31 16.82
CA PRO A 138 -11.57 3.63 16.66
C PRO A 138 -11.68 2.99 15.26
N GLY A 139 -11.76 1.66 15.17
CA GLY A 139 -12.36 1.01 14.01
C GLY A 139 -11.62 -0.19 13.38
N TYR A 140 -12.34 -0.86 12.49
CA TYR A 140 -11.95 -2.05 11.72
C TYR A 140 -10.94 -1.77 10.59
N GLY A 141 -10.00 -0.85 10.80
CA GLY A 141 -9.00 -0.45 9.81
C GLY A 141 -7.64 -0.27 10.47
N GLY A 142 -6.57 -0.46 9.71
CA GLY A 142 -5.21 -0.17 10.15
C GLY A 142 -5.01 1.33 10.44
N ALA A 143 -3.94 1.65 11.17
CA ALA A 143 -3.55 3.02 11.47
C ALA A 143 -2.05 3.22 11.27
N GLY A 144 -1.66 3.94 10.21
CA GLY A 144 -0.32 4.46 9.99
C GLY A 144 -0.29 5.99 10.04
N TYR A 145 0.82 6.57 10.46
CA TYR A 145 1.08 8.00 10.33
C TYR A 145 2.07 8.26 9.22
N ASN A 146 1.85 9.28 8.38
CA ASN A 146 2.76 9.55 7.26
C ASN A 146 4.19 9.82 7.76
N GLY A 147 5.15 9.09 7.21
CA GLY A 147 6.58 9.26 7.49
C GLY A 147 7.08 8.79 8.87
N GLN A 148 6.28 8.02 9.62
CA GLN A 148 6.67 7.51 10.94
C GLN A 148 7.22 6.08 10.93
N ALA A 149 7.14 5.37 9.80
CA ALA A 149 7.51 3.96 9.62
C ALA A 149 6.89 3.02 10.67
N TRP A 150 5.76 3.43 11.21
CA TRP A 150 4.96 2.71 12.17
C TRP A 150 3.56 2.53 11.64
N VAL A 151 3.03 1.32 11.79
CA VAL A 151 1.64 0.99 11.48
C VAL A 151 1.07 0.08 12.55
N ALA A 152 -0.20 0.24 12.83
CA ALA A 152 -0.96 -0.68 13.66
C ALA A 152 -2.00 -1.41 12.80
N ILE A 153 -2.05 -2.73 12.91
CA ILE A 153 -2.86 -3.64 12.08
C ILE A 153 -3.71 -4.52 13.01
N PRO A 154 -5.04 -4.65 12.82
CA PRO A 154 -5.86 -5.51 13.66
C PRO A 154 -5.37 -6.97 13.69
N LYS A 155 -5.53 -7.65 14.82
CA LYS A 155 -5.19 -9.08 14.97
C LYS A 155 -5.87 -9.97 13.92
N SER A 156 -7.08 -9.64 13.47
CA SER A 156 -7.79 -10.42 12.44
C SER A 156 -7.00 -10.52 11.12
N PHE A 157 -6.49 -9.39 10.63
CA PHE A 157 -5.66 -9.36 9.43
C PHE A 157 -4.29 -10.01 9.66
N PHE A 158 -3.72 -9.86 10.86
CA PHE A 158 -2.51 -10.61 11.20
C PHE A 158 -2.72 -12.12 11.09
N TYR A 159 -3.80 -12.65 11.68
CA TYR A 159 -4.10 -14.07 11.64
C TYR A 159 -4.37 -14.58 10.21
N GLU A 160 -5.04 -13.78 9.39
CA GLU A 160 -5.22 -14.09 7.97
C GLU A 160 -3.86 -14.25 7.26
N PHE A 161 -2.94 -13.31 7.45
CA PHE A 161 -1.61 -13.40 6.86
C PHE A 161 -0.79 -14.57 7.45
N TYR A 162 -0.76 -14.69 8.77
CA TYR A 162 -0.02 -15.72 9.51
C TYR A 162 -0.45 -17.15 9.12
N ASN A 163 -1.73 -17.34 8.81
CA ASN A 163 -2.27 -18.64 8.45
C ASN A 163 -2.07 -18.99 6.98
N THR A 164 -1.87 -18.01 6.10
CA THR A 164 -1.66 -18.24 4.66
C THR A 164 -0.20 -18.20 4.23
N ILE A 165 0.74 -17.81 5.10
CA ILE A 165 2.15 -17.57 4.76
C ILE A 165 2.90 -18.77 4.12
N TYR A 166 2.44 -20.00 4.35
CA TYR A 166 3.04 -21.22 3.77
C TYR A 166 2.19 -21.84 2.64
N LYS A 167 1.16 -21.15 2.17
CA LYS A 167 0.49 -21.52 0.92
C LYS A 167 1.45 -21.25 -0.25
N GLU A 168 1.27 -21.96 -1.35
CA GLU A 168 2.05 -21.76 -2.59
C GLU A 168 2.11 -20.29 -3.02
N THR A 169 1.00 -19.58 -2.83
CA THR A 169 0.94 -18.12 -2.94
C THR A 169 0.36 -17.56 -1.64
N PRO A 170 1.20 -16.92 -0.79
CA PRO A 170 0.73 -16.27 0.43
C PRO A 170 -0.35 -15.24 0.13
N VAL A 171 -1.34 -15.13 1.02
CA VAL A 171 -2.35 -14.07 0.96
C VAL A 171 -1.95 -13.00 1.96
N VAL A 172 -1.57 -11.84 1.46
CA VAL A 172 -1.25 -10.67 2.30
C VAL A 172 -2.46 -9.76 2.30
N PRO A 173 -3.09 -9.49 3.47
CA PRO A 173 -4.22 -8.59 3.52
C PRO A 173 -3.86 -7.20 3.00
N PHE A 174 -4.75 -6.60 2.22
CA PHE A 174 -4.57 -5.28 1.61
C PHE A 174 -4.06 -4.21 2.58
N ILE A 175 -4.54 -4.27 3.83
CA ILE A 175 -4.22 -3.29 4.86
C ILE A 175 -2.72 -3.18 5.15
N TYR A 176 -1.95 -4.27 4.97
CA TYR A 176 -0.50 -4.21 5.13
C TYR A 176 0.15 -3.31 4.10
N PHE A 177 -0.22 -3.45 2.83
CA PHE A 177 0.31 -2.62 1.76
C PHE A 177 -0.11 -1.17 1.96
N TYR A 178 -1.41 -0.96 2.21
CA TYR A 178 -2.01 0.36 2.37
C TYR A 178 -1.41 1.16 3.53
N GLU A 179 -1.29 0.59 4.73
CA GLU A 179 -0.76 1.35 5.87
C GLU A 179 0.75 1.55 5.79
N LEU A 180 1.48 0.51 5.36
CA LEU A 180 2.94 0.63 5.25
C LEU A 180 3.33 1.67 4.20
N SER A 181 2.54 1.82 3.13
CA SER A 181 2.87 2.79 2.10
C SER A 181 2.73 4.25 2.49
N ARG A 182 1.95 4.55 3.52
CA ARG A 182 1.85 5.91 4.10
C ARG A 182 3.20 6.46 4.52
N ASN A 183 4.17 5.57 4.72
CA ASN A 183 5.53 5.89 5.14
C ASN A 183 6.54 5.99 3.99
N LEU A 184 6.10 5.90 2.74
CA LEU A 184 6.99 5.81 1.56
C LEU A 184 7.08 7.10 0.74
N TYR A 185 6.56 8.19 1.29
CA TYR A 185 6.68 9.53 0.75
C TYR A 185 6.73 10.53 1.92
N ASP A 186 7.30 11.72 1.68
CA ASP A 186 7.46 12.76 2.71
C ASP A 186 6.48 13.91 2.54
N ILE A 187 6.53 14.85 3.47
CA ILE A 187 5.71 16.06 3.45
C ILE A 187 5.91 16.90 2.19
N LYS A 188 7.09 16.84 1.54
CA LYS A 188 7.33 17.58 0.28
C LYS A 188 6.51 16.97 -0.84
N PHE A 189 6.46 15.64 -0.93
CA PHE A 189 5.61 14.95 -1.90
C PHE A 189 4.13 15.30 -1.68
N ASP A 190 3.65 15.20 -0.43
CA ASP A 190 2.27 15.55 -0.06
C ASP A 190 1.94 17.01 -0.41
N ASN A 191 2.86 17.93 -0.11
CA ASN A 191 2.74 19.36 -0.43
C ASN A 191 2.80 19.68 -1.92
N ASN A 192 3.11 18.72 -2.79
CA ASN A 192 3.05 18.90 -4.24
C ASN A 192 1.85 18.20 -4.88
N LEU A 193 1.33 17.15 -4.24
CA LEU A 193 0.28 16.32 -4.80
C LEU A 193 -1.12 16.70 -4.30
N ASP A 194 -1.28 16.88 -2.99
CA ASP A 194 -2.59 16.85 -2.33
C ASP A 194 -3.20 18.25 -2.21
N TRP A 195 -4.45 18.46 -2.61
CA TRP A 195 -5.11 19.78 -2.53
C TRP A 195 -6.38 19.75 -1.68
N ASN A 196 -6.76 20.95 -1.22
CA ASN A 196 -8.01 21.15 -0.51
C ASN A 196 -9.20 21.05 -1.47
N LEU A 197 -10.28 20.48 -0.97
CA LEU A 197 -11.55 20.43 -1.69
C LEU A 197 -12.28 21.78 -1.51
N GLU A 198 -12.98 22.22 -2.55
CA GLU A 198 -13.52 23.59 -2.66
C GLU A 198 -14.54 23.93 -1.55
N ASN A 199 -15.30 22.93 -1.11
CA ASN A 199 -16.39 23.14 -0.16
C ASN A 199 -15.96 22.97 1.31
N ASP A 200 -14.75 22.49 1.58
CA ASP A 200 -14.24 22.27 2.93
C ASP A 200 -12.71 22.19 2.94
N PRO A 201 -11.99 23.28 3.25
CA PRO A 201 -10.52 23.30 3.35
C PRO A 201 -9.94 22.37 4.43
N SER A 202 -10.77 21.83 5.34
CA SER A 202 -10.35 20.79 6.29
C SER A 202 -10.31 19.40 5.67
N LYS A 203 -10.87 19.23 4.46
CA LYS A 203 -10.87 17.99 3.69
C LYS A 203 -9.71 18.00 2.71
N TYR A 204 -8.65 17.31 3.11
CA TYR A 204 -7.47 16.99 2.29
C TYR A 204 -7.02 15.55 2.60
N GLY A 205 -6.06 15.05 1.84
CA GLY A 205 -5.49 13.70 2.04
C GLY A 205 -5.97 12.69 1.01
N PHE A 206 -6.95 13.04 0.18
CA PHE A 206 -7.56 12.10 -0.77
C PHE A 206 -6.56 11.57 -1.80
N TRP A 207 -5.61 12.40 -2.21
CA TRP A 207 -4.59 12.00 -3.16
C TRP A 207 -3.60 10.98 -2.59
N THR A 208 -3.21 11.16 -1.34
CA THR A 208 -2.29 10.24 -0.67
C THR A 208 -3.01 8.94 -0.31
N VAL A 209 -4.26 9.01 0.14
CA VAL A 209 -5.13 7.84 0.31
C VAL A 209 -5.29 7.06 -1.00
N GLY A 210 -5.56 7.74 -2.11
CA GLY A 210 -5.69 7.07 -3.42
C GLY A 210 -4.38 6.41 -3.90
N ILE A 211 -3.22 6.99 -3.59
CA ILE A 211 -1.92 6.35 -3.82
C ILE A 211 -1.72 5.11 -2.95
N ASN A 212 -2.11 5.15 -1.68
CA ASN A 212 -2.05 3.97 -0.81
C ASN A 212 -2.98 2.87 -1.34
N GLY A 213 -4.13 3.25 -1.90
CA GLY A 213 -5.02 2.39 -2.65
C GLY A 213 -4.33 1.69 -3.83
N LEU A 214 -3.61 2.45 -4.66
CA LEU A 214 -2.79 1.91 -5.75
C LEU A 214 -1.81 0.85 -5.24
N PHE A 215 -1.12 1.13 -4.15
CA PHE A 215 -0.06 0.26 -3.64
C PHE A 215 -0.58 -1.10 -3.15
N GLY A 216 -1.77 -1.15 -2.58
CA GLY A 216 -2.42 -2.42 -2.28
C GLY A 216 -2.90 -3.20 -3.51
N VAL A 217 -2.85 -2.62 -4.71
CA VAL A 217 -3.14 -3.32 -5.98
C VAL A 217 -1.86 -3.78 -6.67
N ILE A 218 -0.90 -2.87 -6.86
CA ILE A 218 0.25 -3.12 -7.74
C ILE A 218 1.36 -3.92 -7.05
N PHE A 219 1.58 -3.73 -5.76
CA PHE A 219 2.70 -4.36 -5.08
C PHE A 219 2.53 -5.85 -4.89
N PRO A 220 1.32 -6.37 -4.56
CA PRO A 220 1.07 -7.80 -4.60
C PRO A 220 1.54 -8.44 -5.91
N GLU A 221 1.20 -7.84 -7.05
CA GLU A 221 1.63 -8.30 -8.38
C GLU A 221 3.16 -8.22 -8.55
N ILE A 222 3.79 -7.12 -8.13
CA ILE A 222 5.24 -6.91 -8.25
C ILE A 222 6.04 -7.94 -7.43
N ILE A 223 5.59 -8.24 -6.21
CA ILE A 223 6.31 -9.14 -5.31
C ILE A 223 5.88 -10.60 -5.45
N GLY A 224 4.84 -10.90 -6.23
CA GLY A 224 4.36 -12.26 -6.49
C GLY A 224 3.55 -12.89 -5.36
N VAL A 225 2.71 -12.10 -4.67
CA VAL A 225 1.78 -12.60 -3.63
C VAL A 225 0.33 -12.31 -3.99
N ASN A 226 -0.59 -13.06 -3.37
CA ASN A 226 -2.00 -12.74 -3.43
C ASN A 226 -2.33 -11.63 -2.43
N MET A 227 -3.38 -10.87 -2.72
CA MET A 227 -3.97 -9.91 -1.80
C MET A 227 -5.45 -10.20 -1.62
N GLN A 228 -5.94 -10.00 -0.41
CA GLN A 228 -7.36 -10.08 -0.08
C GLN A 228 -7.81 -8.83 0.70
N PHE A 229 -9.00 -8.33 0.37
CA PHE A 229 -9.67 -7.26 1.09
C PHE A 229 -11.19 -7.48 1.11
N HIS A 230 -11.76 -7.77 2.28
CA HIS A 230 -13.20 -8.05 2.43
C HIS A 230 -13.76 -9.05 1.39
N GLY A 231 -13.00 -10.10 1.09
CA GLY A 231 -13.37 -11.13 0.11
C GLY A 231 -13.04 -10.80 -1.35
N GLN A 232 -12.47 -9.63 -1.64
CA GLN A 232 -12.00 -9.27 -2.97
C GLN A 232 -10.55 -9.68 -3.17
N ASP A 233 -10.26 -10.29 -4.32
CA ASP A 233 -8.91 -10.51 -4.82
C ASP A 233 -8.38 -9.28 -5.58
N ILE A 234 -7.14 -9.35 -6.08
CA ILE A 234 -6.50 -8.23 -6.80
C ILE A 234 -7.35 -7.78 -8.01
N PRO A 235 -7.78 -8.65 -8.94
CA PRO A 235 -8.58 -8.22 -10.09
C PRO A 235 -9.91 -7.57 -9.68
N THR A 236 -10.63 -8.16 -8.73
CA THR A 236 -11.92 -7.64 -8.27
C THR A 236 -11.76 -6.28 -7.60
N PHE A 237 -10.75 -6.13 -6.73
CA PHE A 237 -10.46 -4.87 -6.07
C PHE A 237 -10.01 -3.80 -7.09
N LYS A 238 -9.12 -4.14 -8.02
CA LYS A 238 -8.65 -3.26 -9.10
C LYS A 238 -9.82 -2.73 -9.93
N GLU A 239 -10.71 -3.62 -10.35
CA GLU A 239 -11.90 -3.29 -11.12
C GLU A 239 -12.87 -2.40 -10.32
N SER A 240 -12.98 -2.62 -9.00
CA SER A 240 -13.78 -1.77 -8.11
C SER A 240 -13.30 -0.31 -8.10
N LYS A 241 -12.02 -0.04 -8.39
CA LYS A 241 -11.49 1.33 -8.51
C LYS A 241 -11.65 1.87 -9.94
N LEU A 242 -11.36 1.05 -10.94
CA LEU A 242 -11.45 1.45 -12.35
C LEU A 242 -12.87 1.80 -12.81
N VAL A 243 -13.89 1.14 -12.24
CA VAL A 243 -15.30 1.43 -12.59
C VAL A 243 -15.66 2.89 -12.30
N HIS A 244 -15.13 3.49 -11.23
CA HIS A 244 -15.36 4.90 -10.89
C HIS A 244 -14.69 5.86 -11.87
N LEU A 245 -13.47 5.53 -12.29
CA LEU A 245 -12.77 6.30 -13.30
C LEU A 245 -13.51 6.26 -14.65
N ARG A 246 -13.99 5.09 -15.07
CA ARG A 246 -14.73 4.95 -16.33
C ARG A 246 -16.07 5.69 -16.29
N GLU A 247 -16.79 5.64 -15.17
CA GLU A 247 -18.00 6.45 -14.96
C GLU A 247 -17.70 7.95 -15.15
N TYR A 248 -16.62 8.43 -14.54
CA TYR A 248 -16.16 9.81 -14.71
C TYR A 248 -15.83 10.15 -16.17
N MET A 249 -15.01 9.33 -16.84
CA MET A 249 -14.54 9.57 -18.21
C MET A 249 -15.69 9.52 -19.22
N ASN A 250 -16.62 8.57 -19.10
CA ASN A 250 -17.69 8.35 -20.07
C ASN A 250 -18.85 9.34 -19.93
N ASN A 251 -18.99 10.02 -18.79
CA ASN A 251 -20.11 10.92 -18.55
C ASN A 251 -19.73 12.39 -18.80
N LYS A 252 -20.35 13.01 -19.81
CA LYS A 252 -20.07 14.41 -20.21
C LYS A 252 -20.45 15.45 -19.14
N LYS A 253 -21.26 15.08 -18.14
CA LYS A 253 -21.67 15.98 -17.05
C LYS A 253 -20.54 16.23 -16.04
N TRP A 254 -19.58 15.31 -15.94
CA TRP A 254 -18.50 15.37 -14.94
C TRP A 254 -17.25 16.05 -15.50
N ASN A 255 -16.66 16.95 -14.72
CA ASN A 255 -15.46 17.70 -15.07
C ASN A 255 -14.56 17.89 -13.84
N PHE A 256 -13.48 18.68 -13.93
CA PHE A 256 -12.59 18.89 -12.80
C PHE A 256 -13.31 19.51 -11.60
N GLN A 257 -14.02 20.62 -11.81
CA GLN A 257 -14.60 21.45 -10.75
C GLN A 257 -15.71 20.73 -9.98
N ASN A 258 -16.59 20.02 -10.67
CA ASN A 258 -17.71 19.34 -10.00
C ASN A 258 -17.37 17.95 -9.47
N THR A 259 -16.14 17.45 -9.67
CA THR A 259 -15.72 16.12 -9.23
C THR A 259 -14.45 16.16 -8.37
N TRP A 260 -13.34 16.61 -8.92
CA TRP A 260 -12.01 16.52 -8.31
C TRP A 260 -11.75 17.60 -7.24
N LEU A 261 -12.71 18.50 -7.04
CA LEU A 261 -12.74 19.50 -5.97
C LEU A 261 -13.86 19.24 -4.95
N LYS A 262 -14.60 18.13 -5.06
CA LYS A 262 -15.73 17.83 -4.18
C LYS A 262 -15.41 16.63 -3.29
N TYR A 263 -15.74 16.76 -1.99
CA TYR A 263 -15.62 15.67 -1.02
C TYR A 263 -16.60 14.54 -1.36
N ALA A 264 -17.84 14.96 -1.59
CA ALA A 264 -18.94 14.09 -1.98
C ALA A 264 -19.01 14.00 -3.50
N LEU A 265 -18.86 12.80 -4.07
CA LEU A 265 -18.95 12.65 -5.53
C LEU A 265 -20.40 12.88 -6.00
N PRO A 266 -20.64 13.59 -7.11
CA PRO A 266 -21.99 13.93 -7.58
C PRO A 266 -22.93 12.73 -7.84
N TRP A 267 -22.36 11.55 -8.06
CA TRP A 267 -23.06 10.29 -8.33
C TRP A 267 -23.16 9.38 -7.09
N GLU A 268 -22.97 9.93 -5.89
CA GLU A 268 -23.06 9.22 -4.60
C GLU A 268 -24.45 8.64 -4.29
N LYS A 269 -25.53 9.20 -4.85
CA LYS A 269 -26.90 8.84 -4.45
C LYS A 269 -27.42 7.54 -5.03
N GLU A 270 -26.75 6.91 -5.99
CA GLU A 270 -27.39 5.84 -6.76
C GLU A 270 -27.51 4.49 -6.04
N LYS A 271 -26.72 4.15 -5.02
CA LYS A 271 -26.71 2.76 -4.47
C LYS A 271 -26.38 2.63 -2.97
N GLY A 272 -26.69 3.62 -2.13
CA GLY A 272 -26.54 3.50 -0.67
C GLY A 272 -25.10 3.28 -0.16
N ARG A 273 -24.09 3.50 -1.00
CA ARG A 273 -22.67 3.50 -0.64
C ARG A 273 -22.07 4.83 -1.05
N THR A 274 -21.39 5.48 -0.11
CA THR A 274 -20.55 6.65 -0.39
C THR A 274 -19.40 6.19 -1.28
N LYS A 275 -19.42 6.55 -2.57
CA LYS A 275 -18.29 6.34 -3.47
C LYS A 275 -17.31 7.48 -3.20
N SER A 276 -16.17 7.18 -2.58
CA SER A 276 -15.24 8.23 -2.18
C SER A 276 -14.40 8.70 -3.36
N LEU A 277 -14.02 9.98 -3.34
CA LEU A 277 -13.02 10.56 -4.24
C LEU A 277 -11.71 9.74 -4.28
N ASP A 278 -11.39 9.07 -3.18
CA ASP A 278 -10.23 8.16 -3.06
C ASP A 278 -10.28 6.99 -4.05
N ASP A 279 -11.46 6.44 -4.30
CA ASP A 279 -11.63 5.33 -5.24
C ASP A 279 -11.41 5.79 -6.69
N LEU A 280 -11.89 7.00 -7.01
CA LEU A 280 -11.65 7.63 -8.30
C LEU A 280 -10.16 7.94 -8.51
N ILE A 281 -9.49 8.48 -7.49
CA ILE A 281 -8.04 8.74 -7.52
C ILE A 281 -7.26 7.43 -7.66
N SER A 282 -7.60 6.42 -6.85
CA SER A 282 -6.99 5.08 -6.95
C SER A 282 -7.15 4.51 -8.36
N GLY A 283 -8.35 4.63 -8.92
CA GLY A 283 -8.66 4.22 -10.29
C GLY A 283 -7.78 4.94 -11.32
N LEU A 284 -7.59 6.26 -11.19
CA LEU A 284 -6.69 7.03 -12.05
C LEU A 284 -5.26 6.49 -11.97
N PHE A 285 -4.71 6.27 -10.77
CA PHE A 285 -3.36 5.76 -10.63
C PHE A 285 -3.20 4.34 -11.20
N VAL A 286 -4.19 3.47 -10.97
CA VAL A 286 -4.21 2.11 -11.56
C VAL A 286 -4.23 2.20 -13.09
N TYR A 287 -5.09 3.06 -13.64
CA TYR A 287 -5.16 3.27 -15.08
C TYR A 287 -3.82 3.74 -15.66
N MET A 288 -3.19 4.73 -15.02
CA MET A 288 -1.89 5.23 -15.46
C MET A 288 -0.80 4.17 -15.33
N TYR A 289 -0.81 3.34 -14.28
CA TYR A 289 0.11 2.21 -14.15
C TYR A 289 -0.05 1.25 -15.34
N ASP A 290 -1.26 0.81 -15.63
CA ASP A 290 -1.53 -0.15 -16.70
C ASP A 290 -1.22 0.41 -18.09
N ASN A 291 -1.48 1.70 -18.32
CA ASN A 291 -1.45 2.28 -19.67
C ASN A 291 -0.20 3.10 -19.96
N PHE A 292 0.50 3.65 -18.96
CA PHE A 292 1.59 4.63 -19.17
C PHE A 292 2.98 4.04 -18.96
N GLY A 293 3.10 2.75 -18.65
CA GLY A 293 4.39 2.04 -18.58
C GLY A 293 4.70 1.33 -17.26
N GLY A 294 3.69 0.97 -16.47
CA GLY A 294 3.81 0.12 -15.30
C GLY A 294 4.79 0.64 -14.24
N LYS A 295 5.63 -0.26 -13.73
CA LYS A 295 6.65 0.04 -12.72
C LYS A 295 7.59 1.18 -13.13
N ILE A 296 7.99 1.24 -14.41
CA ILE A 296 8.90 2.28 -14.92
C ILE A 296 8.22 3.65 -14.88
N PHE A 297 6.94 3.72 -15.28
CA PHE A 297 6.14 4.93 -15.17
C PHE A 297 6.09 5.43 -13.72
N LEU A 298 5.70 4.58 -12.76
CA LEU A 298 5.59 4.99 -11.36
C LEU A 298 6.92 5.51 -10.80
N LYS A 299 8.01 4.79 -11.05
CA LYS A 299 9.35 5.20 -10.59
C LYS A 299 9.73 6.58 -11.11
N LYS A 300 9.44 6.87 -12.39
CA LYS A 300 9.66 8.19 -12.96
C LYS A 300 8.68 9.23 -12.42
N PHE A 301 7.42 8.88 -12.23
CA PHE A 301 6.39 9.76 -11.69
C PHE A 301 6.78 10.31 -10.32
N TYR A 302 7.18 9.43 -9.37
CA TYR A 302 7.65 9.86 -8.06
C TYR A 302 8.86 10.80 -8.17
N LYS A 303 9.87 10.43 -8.96
CA LYS A 303 11.05 11.26 -9.19
C LYS A 303 10.69 12.65 -9.74
N GLU A 304 9.74 12.71 -10.67
CA GLU A 304 9.31 13.97 -11.28
C GLU A 304 8.43 14.80 -10.34
N MET A 305 7.59 14.18 -9.51
CA MET A 305 6.82 14.87 -8.46
C MET A 305 7.74 15.57 -7.44
N TYR A 306 8.84 14.94 -7.05
CA TYR A 306 9.84 15.54 -6.15
C TYR A 306 10.59 16.74 -6.76
N LYS A 307 10.62 16.85 -8.09
CA LYS A 307 11.23 17.99 -8.81
C LYS A 307 10.27 19.16 -9.01
N GLN A 308 8.96 18.95 -8.79
CA GLN A 308 7.99 20.03 -8.97
C GLN A 308 8.23 21.14 -7.93
N LYS A 309 7.92 22.37 -8.33
CA LYS A 309 7.98 23.54 -7.45
C LYS A 309 7.04 23.32 -6.27
N ASN A 310 7.56 23.52 -5.05
CA ASN A 310 6.73 23.52 -3.85
C ASN A 310 5.56 24.49 -4.03
N THR A 311 4.37 24.05 -3.66
CA THR A 311 3.18 24.90 -3.70
C THR A 311 2.91 25.44 -2.30
N PRO A 312 2.81 26.78 -2.12
CA PRO A 312 2.75 27.38 -0.79
C PRO A 312 1.42 27.15 -0.08
N SER A 313 0.35 26.80 -0.81
CA SER A 313 -0.98 26.56 -0.27
C SER A 313 -1.62 25.31 -0.87
N ARG A 314 -2.39 24.59 -0.05
CA ARG A 314 -3.26 23.49 -0.50
C ARG A 314 -4.46 23.97 -1.30
N ASN A 315 -4.80 25.26 -1.22
CA ASN A 315 -5.87 25.88 -2.00
C ASN A 315 -5.47 26.14 -3.48
N ASP A 316 -4.17 26.10 -3.81
CA ASP A 316 -3.70 26.26 -5.20
C ASP A 316 -3.80 24.93 -5.97
N TYR A 317 -5.04 24.43 -6.10
CA TYR A 317 -5.32 23.19 -6.81
C TYR A 317 -4.93 23.27 -8.29
N LYS A 318 -4.96 24.46 -8.91
CA LYS A 318 -4.55 24.67 -10.31
C LYS A 318 -3.06 24.42 -10.49
N LEU A 319 -2.20 24.96 -9.62
CA LEU A 319 -0.77 24.70 -9.70
C LEU A 319 -0.44 23.24 -9.37
N ARG A 320 -1.10 22.64 -8.38
CA ARG A 320 -0.92 21.22 -8.02
C ARG A 320 -1.32 20.28 -9.15
N ALA A 321 -2.48 20.51 -9.78
CA ALA A 321 -2.92 19.77 -10.96
C ALA A 321 -1.94 19.92 -12.14
N ARG A 322 -1.40 21.14 -12.38
CA ARG A 322 -0.35 21.37 -13.38
C ARG A 322 0.94 20.62 -13.07
N ASN A 323 1.39 20.64 -11.81
CA ASN A 323 2.58 19.91 -11.36
C ASN A 323 2.38 18.39 -11.53
N PHE A 324 1.20 17.87 -11.17
CA PHE A 324 0.84 16.49 -11.39
C PHE A 324 0.91 16.10 -12.87
N ILE A 325 0.24 16.85 -13.76
CA ILE A 325 0.24 16.58 -15.20
C ILE A 325 1.67 16.66 -15.78
N ARG A 326 2.48 17.64 -15.36
CA ARG A 326 3.89 17.73 -15.77
C ARG A 326 4.68 16.48 -15.35
N ALA A 327 4.49 16.00 -14.13
CA ALA A 327 5.13 14.78 -13.67
C ALA A 327 4.66 13.56 -14.48
N VAL A 328 3.36 13.42 -14.74
CA VAL A 328 2.80 12.34 -15.58
C VAL A 328 3.38 12.39 -17.00
N LYS A 329 3.43 13.57 -17.64
CA LYS A 329 4.02 13.74 -18.98
C LYS A 329 5.47 13.29 -19.04
N LYS A 330 6.29 13.68 -18.05
CA LYS A 330 7.71 13.32 -17.99
C LYS A 330 7.92 11.84 -17.65
N ALA A 331 6.98 11.25 -16.92
CA ALA A 331 7.03 9.86 -16.52
C ALA A 331 6.49 8.89 -17.59
N ASN A 332 5.58 9.34 -18.45
CA ASN A 332 4.93 8.52 -19.47
C ASN A 332 5.96 7.78 -20.34
N GLN A 333 5.82 6.46 -20.43
CA GLN A 333 6.61 5.59 -21.30
C GLN A 333 5.81 5.06 -22.49
N SER A 334 4.52 5.35 -22.54
CA SER A 334 3.65 4.99 -23.65
C SER A 334 3.70 6.06 -24.75
N LYS A 335 3.15 5.74 -25.93
CA LYS A 335 2.90 6.72 -27.00
C LYS A 335 1.63 7.54 -26.77
N LYS A 336 0.96 7.38 -25.62
CA LYS A 336 -0.30 8.09 -25.34
C LYS A 336 -0.03 9.59 -25.23
N ASP A 337 -0.86 10.37 -25.92
CA ASP A 337 -0.86 11.82 -25.78
C ASP A 337 -1.47 12.18 -24.43
N ILE A 338 -0.60 12.60 -23.51
CA ILE A 338 -0.99 12.96 -22.14
C ILE A 338 -1.80 14.25 -22.11
N ASP A 339 -1.55 15.18 -23.04
CA ASP A 339 -2.36 16.39 -23.14
C ASP A 339 -3.78 16.09 -23.59
N SER A 340 -3.91 15.28 -24.63
CA SER A 340 -5.21 14.78 -25.08
C SER A 340 -5.92 13.99 -23.97
N PHE A 341 -5.21 13.11 -23.25
CA PHE A 341 -5.77 12.37 -22.12
C PHE A 341 -6.37 13.30 -21.05
N PHE A 342 -5.59 14.25 -20.53
CA PHE A 342 -6.08 15.12 -19.47
C PHE A 342 -7.15 16.12 -19.94
N LYS A 343 -7.01 16.65 -21.16
CA LYS A 343 -7.96 17.63 -21.71
C LYS A 343 -9.28 16.98 -22.13
N SER A 344 -9.22 15.89 -22.89
CA SER A 344 -10.40 15.30 -23.54
C SER A 344 -11.04 14.22 -22.68
N GLU A 345 -10.25 13.26 -22.17
CA GLU A 345 -10.79 12.13 -21.41
C GLU A 345 -11.06 12.53 -19.96
N MET A 346 -10.08 13.17 -19.31
CA MET A 346 -10.23 13.62 -17.93
C MET A 346 -10.95 14.95 -17.81
N LYS A 347 -11.09 15.76 -18.87
CA LYS A 347 -11.83 17.04 -18.84
C LYS A 347 -11.24 18.05 -17.82
N TRP A 348 -9.93 18.03 -17.65
CA TRP A 348 -9.18 18.92 -16.75
C TRP A 348 -8.75 20.22 -17.46
N ASN A 349 -9.73 20.95 -17.99
CA ASN A 349 -9.46 22.17 -18.78
C ASN A 349 -8.80 23.30 -17.98
N ILE A 350 -9.01 23.33 -16.66
CA ILE A 350 -8.46 24.35 -15.72
C ILE A 350 -6.93 24.47 -15.70
N VAL A 351 -6.24 23.49 -16.28
CA VAL A 351 -4.78 23.39 -16.32
C VAL A 351 -4.22 24.13 -17.54
N TYR A 352 -5.05 24.33 -18.56
CA TYR A 352 -4.72 24.90 -19.86
C TYR A 352 -5.25 26.33 -20.05
N GLU A 353 -6.09 26.78 -19.11
CA GLU A 353 -6.44 28.18 -18.85
C GLU A 353 -5.33 28.85 -18.02
#